data_AF-A0AAN6TRJ5-F1
#
_entry.id   AF-A0AAN6TRJ5-F1
#
_cell.length_a   1.000
_cell.length_b   1.000
_cell.length_c   1.000
_cell.angle_alpha   90.00
_cell.angle_beta   90.00
_cell.angle_gamma   90.00
#
_symmetry.space_group_name_H-M   'P 1'
#
loop_
_entity.id
_entity.type
_entity.pdbx_description
1 polymer ?
#
loop_
_entity_poly.entity_id
_entity_poly.type
_entity_poly.pdbx_seq_one_letter_code
_entity_poly.pdbx_strand_id
1 'polypeptide(L)'
;MVKARSREGQGQIDITCFFEELPLPGVGQVVPQHSAILPGYIPIGIHSNHMDMARFVSADDPGFTAVCGELRRWIKQIDTSERRHREPPASDHTGRSGDGQDGCTSSAARFLVPYTSNPDFVGRSDILELLKSQLGHGQPLTGGASQPRACLHGLGGIGKTQIALAYAFWLRETHPDVSVFWVHASSAERFRQAYGFLAQECQVPGYDDPKTDVLQLVKRWLERKDCGR
;
A
#
# COMPACT_ATOMS: atom_id res chain seq x y z
N MET A 1 -0.81 25.38 -11.56
CA MET A 1 -1.19 25.23 -12.99
C MET A 1 -0.66 23.88 -13.47
N VAL A 2 -1.50 22.84 -13.48
CA VAL A 2 -1.10 21.53 -14.00
C VAL A 2 -0.94 21.68 -15.51
N LYS A 3 0.30 21.70 -16.00
CA LYS A 3 0.57 21.60 -17.44
C LYS A 3 0.11 20.21 -17.88
N ALA A 4 -1.06 20.15 -18.52
CA ALA A 4 -1.47 18.99 -19.28
C ALA A 4 -0.35 18.67 -20.26
N ARG A 5 0.23 17.48 -20.15
CA ARG A 5 1.23 16.98 -21.09
C ARG A 5 0.53 16.70 -22.41
N SER A 6 0.31 17.73 -23.21
CA SER A 6 0.11 17.56 -24.65
C SER A 6 1.50 17.27 -25.23
N ARG A 7 1.87 15.98 -25.24
CA ARG A 7 2.84 15.45 -26.19
C ARG A 7 2.02 14.67 -27.20
N GLU A 8 2.14 15.08 -28.46
CA GLU A 8 1.49 14.46 -29.62
C GLU A 8 1.58 12.94 -29.54
N GLY A 9 0.41 12.28 -29.47
CA GLY A 9 0.28 10.82 -29.49
C GLY A 9 -0.17 10.14 -28.19
N GLN A 10 -0.23 10.84 -27.04
CA GLN A 10 -0.81 10.29 -25.81
C GLN A 10 -2.20 10.90 -25.56
N GLY A 11 -3.22 10.05 -25.40
CA GLY A 11 -4.61 10.45 -25.22
C GLY A 11 -4.80 11.45 -24.06
N GLN A 12 -5.82 12.30 -24.19
CA GLN A 12 -6.20 13.25 -23.16
C GLN A 12 -6.51 12.51 -21.84
N ILE A 13 -5.94 12.97 -20.73
CA ILE A 13 -6.24 12.40 -19.41
C ILE A 13 -7.68 12.79 -19.06
N ASP A 14 -8.57 11.82 -18.91
CA ASP A 14 -9.91 12.02 -18.39
C ASP A 14 -9.86 12.21 -16.87
N ILE A 15 -10.42 13.31 -16.37
CA ILE A 15 -10.47 13.63 -14.95
C ILE A 15 -11.91 13.87 -14.53
N THR A 16 -12.27 13.41 -13.34
CA THR A 16 -13.53 13.75 -12.66
C THR A 16 -13.20 14.17 -11.23
N CYS A 17 -13.72 15.32 -10.82
CA CYS A 17 -13.43 15.93 -9.54
C CYS A 17 -14.59 15.70 -8.57
N PHE A 18 -14.29 15.26 -7.36
CA PHE A 18 -15.26 15.11 -6.29
C PHE A 18 -15.00 16.15 -5.20
N PHE A 19 -16.04 16.79 -4.67
CA PHE A 19 -15.90 17.84 -3.64
C PHE A 19 -16.92 17.66 -2.51
N GLU A 20 -16.62 18.25 -1.34
CA GLU A 20 -17.46 18.14 -0.14
C GLU A 20 -18.63 19.12 -0.21
N GLU A 21 -19.79 18.69 0.27
CA GLU A 21 -20.97 19.55 0.39
C GLU A 21 -21.29 19.92 1.84
N LEU A 22 -20.77 19.18 2.83
CA LEU A 22 -21.05 19.43 4.24
C LEU A 22 -19.84 20.05 4.95
N PRO A 23 -20.03 21.08 5.78
CA PRO A 23 -18.96 21.65 6.60
C PRO A 23 -18.60 20.71 7.76
N LEU A 24 -17.39 20.90 8.29
CA LEU A 24 -17.00 20.31 9.57
C LEU A 24 -17.60 21.09 10.75
N PRO A 25 -18.16 20.43 11.77
CA PRO A 25 -18.63 21.10 12.98
C PRO A 25 -17.52 21.93 13.65
N GLY A 26 -17.77 23.23 13.85
CA GLY A 26 -16.82 24.15 14.48
C GLY A 26 -15.65 24.62 13.60
N VAL A 27 -15.44 24.03 12.43
CA VAL A 27 -14.37 24.39 11.48
C VAL A 27 -14.93 25.04 10.21
N GLY A 28 -16.14 24.68 9.80
CA GLY A 28 -16.75 25.15 8.56
C GLY A 28 -16.31 24.34 7.34
N GLN A 29 -16.45 24.91 6.15
CA GLN A 29 -16.00 24.29 4.90
C GLN A 29 -14.47 24.25 4.88
N VAL A 30 -13.89 23.08 4.64
CA VAL A 30 -12.44 22.88 4.63
C VAL A 30 -11.87 23.18 3.26
N VAL A 31 -12.53 22.69 2.21
CA VAL A 31 -12.12 22.85 0.81
C VAL A 31 -13.32 23.38 0.00
N PRO A 32 -13.29 24.66 -0.39
CA PRO A 32 -14.30 25.23 -1.29
C PRO A 32 -14.36 24.49 -2.63
N GLN A 33 -15.56 24.33 -3.20
CA GLN A 33 -15.75 23.65 -4.49
C GLN A 33 -14.80 24.18 -5.58
N HIS A 34 -14.66 25.49 -5.71
CA HIS A 34 -13.83 26.11 -6.76
C HIS A 34 -12.33 25.75 -6.67
N SER A 35 -11.83 25.36 -5.49
CA SER A 35 -10.45 24.90 -5.30
C SER A 35 -10.30 23.38 -5.40
N ALA A 36 -11.41 22.64 -5.27
CA ALA A 36 -11.47 21.18 -5.39
C ALA A 36 -11.68 20.69 -6.84
N ILE A 37 -11.99 21.58 -7.78
CA ILE A 37 -12.31 21.23 -9.17
C ILE A 37 -11.29 21.77 -10.17
N LEU A 38 -11.11 21.04 -11.27
CA LEU A 38 -10.35 21.51 -12.43
C LEU A 38 -11.31 22.02 -13.50
N PRO A 39 -11.17 23.28 -13.97
CA PRO A 39 -12.00 23.81 -15.03
C PRO A 39 -11.98 22.92 -16.29
N GLY A 40 -13.15 22.63 -16.84
CA GLY A 40 -13.32 21.77 -18.01
C GLY A 40 -13.47 20.28 -17.72
N TYR A 41 -13.40 19.87 -16.45
CA TYR A 41 -13.64 18.49 -16.02
C TYR A 41 -14.92 18.39 -15.19
N ILE A 42 -15.51 17.19 -15.16
CA ILE A 42 -16.80 16.93 -14.50
C ILE A 42 -16.64 17.14 -12.98
N PRO A 43 -17.41 18.04 -12.35
CA PRO A 43 -17.45 18.20 -10.91
C PRO A 43 -18.66 17.45 -10.31
N ILE A 44 -18.44 16.65 -9.27
CA ILE A 44 -19.48 15.87 -8.58
C ILE A 44 -19.42 16.17 -7.08
N GLY A 45 -20.54 16.59 -6.50
CA GLY A 45 -20.67 16.80 -5.07
C GLY A 45 -20.85 15.48 -4.33
N ILE A 46 -20.18 15.32 -3.19
CA ILE A 46 -20.41 14.23 -2.23
C ILE A 46 -21.03 14.86 -0.99
N HIS A 47 -22.22 14.37 -0.61
CA HIS A 47 -22.96 14.84 0.57
C HIS A 47 -22.32 14.37 1.88
N SER A 48 -21.11 14.83 2.13
CA SER A 48 -20.26 14.48 3.25
C SER A 48 -19.24 15.59 3.48
N ASN A 49 -18.61 15.57 4.65
CA ASN A 49 -17.57 16.53 5.03
C ASN A 49 -16.17 16.04 4.60
N HIS A 50 -15.15 16.88 4.75
CA HIS A 50 -13.78 16.58 4.32
C HIS A 50 -13.20 15.29 4.92
N MET A 51 -13.58 14.94 6.15
CA MET A 51 -13.10 13.74 6.82
C MET A 51 -13.77 12.47 6.31
N ASP A 52 -15.04 12.59 5.89
CA ASP A 52 -15.92 11.45 5.62
C ASP A 52 -16.24 11.29 4.14
N MET A 53 -15.91 12.24 3.25
CA MET A 53 -16.26 12.18 1.82
C MET A 53 -15.58 11.04 1.05
N ALA A 54 -14.55 10.43 1.63
CA ALA A 54 -13.88 9.24 1.09
C ALA A 54 -14.29 7.95 1.82
N ARG A 55 -15.34 8.00 2.65
CA ARG A 55 -15.88 6.88 3.42
C ARG A 55 -17.38 6.77 3.13
N PHE A 56 -17.81 5.56 2.82
CA PHE A 56 -19.20 5.31 2.46
C PHE A 56 -19.80 4.29 3.40
N VAL A 57 -21.03 4.54 3.85
CA VAL A 57 -21.69 3.72 4.87
C VAL A 57 -22.16 2.39 4.28
N SER A 58 -22.48 2.36 2.98
CA SER A 58 -22.93 1.16 2.26
C SER A 58 -22.69 1.28 0.75
N ALA A 59 -22.97 0.20 0.02
CA ALA A 59 -22.92 0.18 -1.44
C ALA A 59 -24.04 1.01 -2.09
N ASP A 60 -25.10 1.35 -1.35
CA ASP A 60 -26.21 2.17 -1.83
C ASP A 60 -26.05 3.66 -1.46
N ASP A 61 -24.93 4.02 -0.82
CA ASP A 61 -24.59 5.40 -0.51
C ASP A 61 -24.54 6.25 -1.81
N PRO A 62 -25.19 7.42 -1.86
CA PRO A 62 -25.19 8.24 -3.07
C PRO A 62 -23.79 8.65 -3.54
N GLY A 63 -22.88 8.94 -2.60
CA GLY A 63 -21.50 9.28 -2.92
C GLY A 63 -20.73 8.09 -3.48
N PHE A 64 -20.93 6.90 -2.91
CA PHE A 64 -20.33 5.67 -3.42
C PHE A 64 -20.84 5.35 -4.83
N THR A 65 -22.16 5.47 -5.03
CA THR A 65 -22.81 5.24 -6.31
C THR A 65 -22.28 6.19 -7.39
N ALA A 66 -22.07 7.47 -7.05
CA ALA A 66 -21.50 8.46 -7.96
C ALA A 66 -20.05 8.12 -8.38
N VAL A 67 -19.20 7.76 -7.40
CA VAL A 67 -17.81 7.33 -7.68
C VAL A 67 -17.79 6.07 -8.52
N CYS A 68 -18.56 5.04 -8.16
CA CYS A 68 -18.66 3.81 -8.94
C CYS A 68 -19.23 4.04 -10.34
N GLY A 69 -20.16 4.99 -10.51
CA GLY A 69 -20.71 5.37 -11.81
C GLY A 69 -19.63 5.86 -12.77
N GLU A 70 -18.76 6.77 -12.31
CA GLU A 70 -17.64 7.28 -13.10
C GLU A 70 -16.59 6.22 -13.39
N LEU A 71 -16.26 5.37 -12.42
CA LEU A 71 -15.35 4.25 -12.65
C LEU A 71 -15.90 3.27 -13.70
N ARG A 72 -17.19 2.91 -13.62
CA ARG A 72 -17.84 2.06 -14.63
C ARG A 72 -17.87 2.74 -16.00
N ARG A 73 -18.05 4.05 -16.05
CA ARG A 73 -17.99 4.84 -17.30
C ARG A 73 -16.60 4.72 -17.93
N TRP A 74 -15.54 4.91 -17.15
CA TRP A 74 -14.15 4.78 -17.64
C TRP A 74 -13.83 3.37 -18.10
N ILE A 75 -14.23 2.34 -17.34
CA ILE A 75 -14.03 0.93 -17.74
C ILE A 75 -14.67 0.66 -19.11
N LYS A 76 -15.91 1.11 -19.32
CA LYS A 76 -16.59 0.95 -20.63
C LYS A 76 -15.85 1.67 -21.76
N GLN A 77 -15.30 2.86 -21.49
CA GLN A 77 -14.53 3.61 -22.50
C GLN A 77 -13.24 2.90 -22.85
N ILE A 78 -12.53 2.34 -21.86
CA ILE A 78 -11.31 1.56 -22.04
C ILE A 78 -11.62 0.29 -22.85
N ASP A 79 -12.61 -0.51 -22.46
CA ASP A 79 -13.02 -1.72 -23.18
C ASP A 79 -13.33 -1.45 -24.66
N THR A 80 -13.99 -0.32 -24.94
CA THR A 80 -14.34 0.08 -26.30
C THR A 80 -13.10 0.51 -27.10
N SER A 81 -12.11 1.10 -26.43
CA SER A 81 -10.83 1.48 -27.04
C SER A 81 -9.91 0.27 -27.30
N GLU A 82 -9.87 -0.70 -26.39
CA GLU A 82 -9.08 -1.92 -26.52
C GLU A 82 -9.62 -2.86 -27.60
N ARG A 83 -10.95 -2.97 -27.73
CA ARG A 83 -11.61 -3.74 -28.81
C ARG A 83 -11.32 -3.21 -30.21
N ARG A 84 -10.96 -1.93 -30.37
CA ARG A 84 -10.56 -1.36 -31.66
C ARG A 84 -9.12 -1.69 -32.06
N HIS A 85 -8.30 -2.18 -31.12
CA HIS A 85 -6.86 -2.37 -31.32
C HIS A 85 -6.42 -3.84 -31.37
N ARG A 86 -7.32 -4.83 -31.31
CA ARG A 86 -6.94 -6.25 -31.19
C ARG A 86 -7.56 -7.13 -32.28
N GLU A 87 -6.86 -7.27 -33.41
CA GLU A 87 -6.91 -8.50 -34.24
C GLU A 87 -5.90 -9.53 -33.67
N PRO A 88 -6.19 -10.85 -33.73
CA PRO A 88 -5.39 -11.87 -33.04
C PRO A 88 -4.34 -12.54 -33.94
N PRO A 89 -3.19 -12.99 -33.36
CA PRO A 89 -2.48 -14.15 -33.88
C PRO A 89 -2.51 -15.34 -32.90
N ALA A 90 -2.22 -16.50 -33.50
CA ALA A 90 -2.47 -17.86 -33.04
C ALA A 90 -1.58 -18.38 -31.89
N SER A 91 -2.07 -19.48 -31.34
CA SER A 91 -1.53 -20.38 -30.31
C SER A 91 -0.19 -21.04 -30.65
N ASP A 92 0.61 -21.34 -29.62
CA ASP A 92 1.31 -22.64 -29.55
C ASP A 92 1.63 -23.11 -28.11
N HIS A 93 1.93 -24.41 -28.01
CA HIS A 93 1.79 -25.32 -26.87
C HIS A 93 3.02 -25.57 -25.95
N THR A 94 2.69 -25.89 -24.68
CA THR A 94 3.20 -26.94 -23.74
C THR A 94 4.69 -27.19 -23.40
N GLY A 95 4.92 -27.39 -22.08
CA GLY A 95 5.83 -28.40 -21.50
C GLY A 95 6.77 -27.90 -20.37
N ARG A 96 7.27 -28.67 -19.39
CA ARG A 96 6.71 -29.54 -18.31
C ARG A 96 7.88 -29.85 -17.32
N SER A 97 7.60 -29.92 -16.01
CA SER A 97 8.22 -30.76 -14.94
C SER A 97 9.67 -30.61 -14.40
N GLY A 98 9.76 -30.72 -13.06
CA GLY A 98 10.81 -31.40 -12.26
C GLY A 98 11.69 -30.48 -11.41
N ASP A 99 12.10 -30.75 -10.16
CA ASP A 99 11.81 -31.74 -9.11
C ASP A 99 12.49 -31.23 -7.81
N GLY A 100 12.32 -31.88 -6.65
CA GLY A 100 12.80 -31.48 -5.30
C GLY A 100 14.32 -31.24 -5.11
N GLN A 101 14.88 -30.95 -3.93
CA GLN A 101 14.52 -31.26 -2.54
C GLN A 101 15.54 -30.56 -1.58
N ASP A 102 15.23 -30.53 -0.27
CA ASP A 102 16.12 -30.40 0.92
C ASP A 102 16.76 -29.05 1.36
N GLY A 103 16.18 -28.46 2.41
CA GLY A 103 16.54 -28.83 3.78
C GLY A 103 17.89 -28.35 4.35
N CYS A 104 18.03 -27.06 4.62
CA CYS A 104 19.00 -26.53 5.59
C CYS A 104 18.29 -25.50 6.47
N THR A 105 18.16 -25.75 7.77
CA THR A 105 17.55 -24.84 8.76
C THR A 105 18.48 -23.68 9.08
N SER A 106 18.73 -22.84 8.08
CA SER A 106 18.85 -21.40 8.29
C SER A 106 17.45 -20.89 8.61
N SER A 107 17.30 -20.00 9.60
CA SER A 107 16.00 -19.38 9.88
C SER A 107 15.54 -18.64 8.62
N ALA A 108 14.69 -19.29 7.82
CA ALA A 108 14.23 -18.77 6.56
C ALA A 108 13.62 -17.38 6.79
N ALA A 109 14.08 -16.40 6.00
CA ALA A 109 13.57 -15.05 6.07
C ALA A 109 12.04 -15.08 5.96
N ARG A 110 11.36 -14.46 6.93
CA ARG A 110 9.89 -14.48 7.01
C ARG A 110 9.33 -13.25 6.35
N PHE A 111 8.32 -13.42 5.51
CA PHE A 111 7.58 -12.32 4.91
C PHE A 111 6.12 -12.37 5.40
N LEU A 112 5.86 -11.71 6.52
CA LEU A 112 4.54 -11.69 7.18
C LEU A 112 3.83 -10.36 6.91
N VAL A 113 3.49 -10.14 5.64
CA VAL A 113 2.73 -8.97 5.17
C VAL A 113 1.35 -9.47 4.72
N PRO A 114 0.24 -9.04 5.36
CA PRO A 114 -1.11 -9.57 5.09
C PRO A 114 -1.75 -8.98 3.82
N TYR A 115 -0.93 -8.55 2.87
CA TYR A 115 -1.35 -7.88 1.65
C TYR A 115 -0.63 -8.50 0.46
N THR A 116 -1.28 -8.52 -0.69
CA THR A 116 -0.67 -8.91 -1.96
C THR A 116 0.12 -7.74 -2.55
N SER A 117 1.08 -8.06 -3.43
CA SER A 117 1.75 -7.03 -4.22
C SER A 117 0.72 -6.33 -5.12
N ASN A 118 0.90 -5.04 -5.31
CA ASN A 118 0.07 -4.23 -6.19
C ASN A 118 0.83 -4.01 -7.52
N PRO A 119 0.50 -4.75 -8.59
CA PRO A 119 1.20 -4.62 -9.87
C PRO A 119 0.95 -3.26 -10.55
N ASP A 120 -0.14 -2.57 -10.18
CA ASP A 120 -0.53 -1.27 -10.73
C ASP A 120 0.05 -0.09 -9.91
N PHE A 121 0.97 -0.36 -8.98
CA PHE A 121 1.64 0.71 -8.24
C PHE A 121 2.54 1.53 -9.17
N VAL A 122 2.18 2.80 -9.38
CA VAL A 122 2.89 3.72 -10.27
C VAL A 122 3.28 5.02 -9.56
N GLY A 123 4.39 5.61 -10.00
CA GLY A 123 4.92 6.86 -9.45
C GLY A 123 5.53 6.74 -8.05
N ARG A 124 5.73 7.88 -7.38
CA ARG A 124 6.35 7.99 -6.03
C ARG A 124 7.77 7.40 -5.92
N SER A 125 8.47 7.28 -7.04
CA SER A 125 9.84 6.77 -7.09
C SER A 125 10.79 7.60 -6.23
N ASP A 126 10.62 8.92 -6.21
CA ASP A 126 11.37 9.84 -5.35
C ASP A 126 11.23 9.50 -3.85
N ILE A 127 10.00 9.25 -3.40
CA ILE A 127 9.72 8.87 -2.01
C ILE A 127 10.25 7.46 -1.70
N LEU A 128 10.12 6.52 -2.63
CA LEU A 128 10.68 5.18 -2.46
C LEU A 128 12.21 5.20 -2.38
N GLU A 129 12.89 5.96 -3.23
CA GLU A 129 14.36 6.11 -3.18
C GLU A 129 14.81 6.77 -1.88
N LEU A 130 14.08 7.79 -1.40
CA LEU A 130 14.33 8.38 -0.08
C LEU A 130 14.18 7.35 1.04
N LEU A 131 13.12 6.53 1.00
CA LEU A 131 12.87 5.49 1.99
C LEU A 131 13.97 4.42 1.97
N LYS A 132 14.41 3.97 0.79
CA LYS A 132 15.53 3.03 0.62
C LYS A 132 16.82 3.58 1.22
N SER A 133 17.13 4.86 0.94
CA SER A 133 18.31 5.53 1.49
C SER A 133 18.25 5.61 3.02
N GLN A 134 17.12 6.07 3.58
CA GLN A 134 16.96 6.21 5.03
C GLN A 134 17.02 4.87 5.78
N LEU A 135 16.51 3.79 5.16
CA LEU A 135 16.52 2.45 5.72
C LEU A 135 17.82 1.66 5.46
N GLY A 136 18.86 2.32 4.96
CA GLY A 136 20.20 1.74 4.85
C GLY A 136 20.44 0.89 3.60
N HIS A 137 19.58 1.01 2.59
CA HIS A 137 19.78 0.38 1.27
C HIS A 137 20.32 1.38 0.22
N GLY A 138 20.86 2.51 0.68
CA GLY A 138 21.60 3.49 -0.11
C GLY A 138 23.10 3.48 0.22
N GLN A 139 23.76 4.64 0.12
CA GLN A 139 25.17 4.79 0.50
C GLN A 139 25.43 4.27 1.93
N PRO A 140 26.63 3.73 2.21
CA PRO A 140 26.97 3.22 3.54
C PRO A 140 26.74 4.29 4.60
N LEU A 141 25.88 3.99 5.58
CA LEU A 141 25.62 4.87 6.72
C LEU A 141 26.93 5.05 7.50
N THR A 142 27.53 6.22 7.38
CA THR A 142 28.71 6.63 8.14
C THR A 142 28.29 7.07 9.53
N GLY A 143 28.34 6.14 10.49
CA GLY A 143 28.42 6.47 11.92
C GLY A 143 27.23 6.01 12.77
N GLY A 144 27.56 5.23 13.81
CA GLY A 144 26.80 5.09 15.06
C GLY A 144 25.56 4.19 15.04
N ALA A 145 25.73 2.94 15.49
CA ALA A 145 24.88 2.01 16.25
C ALA A 145 23.33 2.15 16.38
N SER A 146 22.64 3.01 15.62
CA SER A 146 21.18 3.14 15.68
C SER A 146 20.55 2.46 14.47
N GLN A 147 19.59 1.57 14.72
CA GLN A 147 18.76 0.99 13.67
C GLN A 147 18.04 2.11 12.92
N PRO A 148 18.07 2.11 11.57
CA PRO A 148 17.43 3.15 10.77
C PRO A 148 15.91 3.12 10.96
N ARG A 149 15.29 4.31 10.99
CA ARG A 149 13.86 4.49 11.18
C ARG A 149 13.35 5.54 10.22
N ALA A 150 12.25 5.24 9.53
CA ALA A 150 11.58 6.17 8.63
C ALA A 150 10.09 6.27 8.99
N CYS A 151 9.48 7.42 8.72
CA CYS A 151 8.06 7.65 8.93
C CYS A 151 7.42 8.19 7.65
N LEU A 152 6.35 7.54 7.19
CA LEU A 152 5.50 8.03 6.11
C LEU A 152 4.33 8.80 6.72
N HIS A 153 4.28 10.12 6.51
CA HIS A 153 3.21 10.99 7.01
C HIS A 153 2.52 11.75 5.86
N GLY A 154 1.27 12.15 6.09
CA GLY A 154 0.44 12.82 5.09
C GLY A 154 -1.05 12.51 5.26
N LEU A 155 -1.88 13.19 4.48
CA LEU A 155 -3.34 13.09 4.54
C LEU A 155 -3.86 11.65 4.38
N GLY A 156 -5.06 11.38 4.88
CA GLY A 156 -5.78 10.12 4.64
C GLY A 156 -5.90 9.84 3.14
N GLY A 157 -5.84 8.58 2.73
CA GLY A 157 -6.00 8.20 1.31
C GLY A 157 -4.82 8.50 0.38
N ILE A 158 -3.78 9.24 0.79
CA ILE A 158 -2.66 9.64 -0.10
C ILE A 158 -1.73 8.50 -0.54
N GLY A 159 -2.02 7.26 -0.13
CA GLY A 159 -1.26 6.07 -0.53
C GLY A 159 -0.09 5.67 0.38
N LYS A 160 -0.02 6.14 1.63
CA LYS A 160 1.07 5.81 2.57
C LYS A 160 1.29 4.30 2.73
N THR A 161 0.20 3.56 2.95
CA THR A 161 0.23 2.10 3.07
C THR A 161 0.72 1.45 1.77
N GLN A 162 0.32 1.97 0.61
CA GLN A 162 0.74 1.46 -0.69
C GLN A 162 2.25 1.68 -0.92
N ILE A 163 2.81 2.81 -0.48
CA ILE A 163 4.26 3.08 -0.52
C ILE A 163 5.01 2.10 0.40
N ALA A 164 4.52 1.87 1.61
CA ALA A 164 5.12 0.91 2.53
C ALA A 164 5.09 -0.53 1.97
N LEU A 165 3.99 -0.91 1.32
CA LEU A 165 3.88 -2.21 0.64
C LEU A 165 4.84 -2.32 -0.55
N ALA A 166 4.92 -1.30 -1.40
CA ALA A 166 5.85 -1.29 -2.52
C ALA A 166 7.30 -1.47 -2.04
N TYR A 167 7.69 -0.79 -0.95
CA TYR A 167 9.01 -0.98 -0.34
C TYR A 167 9.18 -2.39 0.25
N ALA A 168 8.19 -2.93 0.95
CA ALA A 168 8.27 -4.28 1.52
C ALA A 168 8.45 -5.37 0.44
N PHE A 169 7.69 -5.29 -0.65
CA PHE A 169 7.81 -6.24 -1.76
C PHE A 169 9.15 -6.08 -2.50
N TRP A 170 9.58 -4.84 -2.75
CA TRP A 170 10.92 -4.58 -3.28
C TRP A 170 12.01 -5.19 -2.37
N LEU A 171 11.90 -5.00 -1.05
CA LEU A 171 12.87 -5.51 -0.08
C LEU A 171 12.95 -7.04 -0.09
N ARG A 172 11.81 -7.71 -0.21
CA ARG A 172 11.74 -9.17 -0.34
C ARG A 172 12.45 -9.68 -1.58
N GLU A 173 12.33 -8.96 -2.69
CA GLU A 173 12.94 -9.34 -3.97
C GLU A 173 14.46 -9.06 -3.99
N THR A 174 14.90 -7.94 -3.43
CA THR A 174 16.32 -7.54 -3.47
C THR A 174 17.15 -8.10 -2.33
N HIS A 175 16.54 -8.35 -1.17
CA HIS A 175 17.20 -8.84 0.05
C HIS A 175 16.41 -10.02 0.64
N PRO A 176 16.43 -11.19 -0.02
CA PRO A 176 15.65 -12.36 0.39
C PRO A 176 16.11 -12.95 1.73
N ASP A 177 17.23 -12.49 2.29
CA ASP A 177 17.72 -12.82 3.63
C ASP A 177 17.07 -11.97 4.74
N VAL A 178 16.34 -10.91 4.39
CA VAL A 178 15.69 -9.99 5.35
C VAL A 178 14.27 -10.45 5.64
N SER A 179 13.95 -10.59 6.94
CA SER A 179 12.57 -10.82 7.38
C SER A 179 11.80 -9.50 7.44
N VAL A 180 10.56 -9.52 6.96
CA VAL A 180 9.63 -8.39 6.98
C VAL A 180 8.40 -8.76 7.80
N PHE A 181 8.12 -7.97 8.84
CA PHE A 181 6.99 -8.15 9.74
C PHE A 181 6.05 -6.95 9.64
N TRP A 182 4.76 -7.21 9.43
CA TRP A 182 3.74 -6.17 9.38
C TRP A 182 2.91 -6.15 10.67
N VAL A 183 2.94 -5.02 11.39
CA VAL A 183 2.25 -4.88 12.68
C VAL A 183 1.17 -3.80 12.62
N HIS A 184 -0.08 -4.18 12.89
CA HIS A 184 -1.19 -3.25 13.03
C HIS A 184 -1.23 -2.63 14.43
N ALA A 185 -0.75 -1.40 14.54
CA ALA A 185 -0.63 -0.68 15.81
C ALA A 185 -1.74 0.36 16.07
N SER A 186 -2.94 0.20 15.50
CA SER A 186 -4.02 1.18 15.68
C SER A 186 -4.66 1.15 17.08
N SER A 187 -4.46 0.07 17.84
CA SER A 187 -4.79 -0.01 19.27
C SER A 187 -3.82 -0.95 19.98
N ALA A 188 -3.73 -0.83 21.31
CA ALA A 188 -2.90 -1.72 22.11
C ALA A 188 -3.33 -3.20 22.02
N GLU A 189 -4.62 -3.45 21.79
CA GLU A 189 -5.16 -4.80 21.58
C GLU A 189 -4.71 -5.37 20.22
N ARG A 190 -4.91 -4.62 19.12
CA ARG A 190 -4.46 -5.05 17.78
C ARG A 190 -2.95 -5.24 17.71
N PHE A 191 -2.20 -4.41 18.43
CA PHE A 191 -0.75 -4.55 18.56
C PHE A 191 -0.38 -5.88 19.25
N ARG A 192 -1.02 -6.21 20.38
CA ARG A 192 -0.81 -7.50 21.07
C ARG A 192 -1.22 -8.70 20.22
N GLN A 193 -2.36 -8.61 19.53
CA GLN A 193 -2.82 -9.65 18.60
C GLN A 193 -1.81 -9.89 17.48
N ALA A 194 -1.28 -8.82 16.88
CA ALA A 194 -0.25 -8.91 15.85
C ALA A 194 1.03 -9.57 16.38
N TYR A 195 1.48 -9.22 17.59
CA TYR A 195 2.62 -9.87 18.22
C TYR A 195 2.36 -11.35 18.56
N GLY A 196 1.15 -11.71 18.97
CA GLY A 196 0.72 -13.11 19.15
C GLY A 196 0.80 -13.90 17.84
N PHE A 197 0.28 -13.31 16.75
CA PHE A 197 0.41 -13.90 15.42
C PHE A 197 1.88 -14.07 15.02
N LEU A 198 2.73 -13.06 15.22
CA LEU A 198 4.17 -13.18 14.95
C LEU A 198 4.84 -14.28 15.78
N ALA A 199 4.52 -14.37 17.08
CA ALA A 199 5.07 -15.39 17.96
C ALA A 199 4.72 -16.81 17.49
N GLN A 200 3.46 -17.01 17.09
CA GLN A 200 2.96 -18.26 16.55
C GLN A 200 3.61 -18.60 15.21
N GLU A 201 3.58 -17.68 14.24
CA GLU A 201 4.13 -17.91 12.90
C GLU A 201 5.63 -18.22 12.97
N CYS A 202 6.38 -17.44 13.76
CA CYS A 202 7.82 -17.63 13.94
C CYS A 202 8.18 -18.78 14.88
N GLN A 203 7.19 -19.49 15.44
CA GLN A 203 7.39 -20.59 16.39
C GLN A 203 8.31 -20.19 17.55
N VAL A 204 8.04 -19.00 18.11
CA VAL A 204 8.86 -18.43 19.19
C VAL A 204 8.68 -19.28 20.44
N PRO A 205 9.75 -19.83 21.04
CA PRO A 205 9.62 -20.74 22.18
C PRO A 205 8.82 -20.12 23.33
N GLY A 206 7.74 -20.79 23.76
CA GLY A 206 6.85 -20.30 24.82
C GLY A 206 5.71 -19.39 24.35
N TYR A 207 5.43 -19.32 23.03
CA TYR A 207 4.29 -18.55 22.50
C TYR A 207 2.92 -19.10 22.95
N ASP A 208 2.87 -20.37 23.34
CA ASP A 208 1.68 -21.12 23.76
C ASP A 208 1.40 -21.01 25.26
N ASP A 209 2.30 -20.42 26.05
CA ASP A 209 2.09 -20.20 27.48
C ASP A 209 1.17 -18.98 27.72
N PRO A 210 -0.05 -19.18 28.26
CA PRO A 210 -1.01 -18.09 28.50
C PRO A 210 -0.54 -17.09 29.56
N LYS A 211 0.49 -17.41 30.35
CA LYS A 211 1.05 -16.50 31.38
C LYS A 211 2.18 -15.62 30.85
N THR A 212 2.65 -15.89 29.63
CA THR A 212 3.79 -15.17 29.06
C THR A 212 3.35 -13.85 28.44
N ASP A 213 4.07 -12.77 28.74
CA ASP A 213 3.92 -11.50 28.02
C ASP A 213 4.51 -11.64 26.62
N VAL A 214 3.61 -11.82 25.64
CA VAL A 214 3.96 -12.02 24.23
C VAL A 214 4.80 -10.88 23.64
N LEU A 215 4.64 -9.65 24.13
CA LEU A 215 5.41 -8.51 23.64
C LEU A 215 6.88 -8.64 24.04
N GLN A 216 7.13 -8.98 25.31
CA GLN A 216 8.48 -9.23 25.81
C GLN A 216 9.09 -10.49 25.23
N LEU A 217 8.26 -11.50 24.95
CA LEU A 217 8.70 -12.74 24.31
C LEU A 217 9.26 -12.47 22.91
N VAL A 218 8.47 -11.85 22.04
CA VAL A 218 8.88 -11.55 20.66
C VAL A 218 10.03 -10.54 20.64
N LYS A 219 10.03 -9.53 21.53
CA LYS A 219 11.16 -8.59 21.65
C LYS A 219 12.47 -9.32 21.94
N ARG A 220 12.50 -10.15 22.98
CA ARG A 220 13.71 -10.92 23.32
C ARG A 220 14.14 -11.84 22.19
N TRP A 221 13.18 -12.42 21.48
CA TRP A 221 13.45 -13.24 20.31
C TRP A 221 14.10 -12.44 19.17
N LEU A 222 13.57 -11.26 18.82
CA LEU A 222 14.15 -10.37 17.81
C LEU A 222 15.54 -9.84 18.21
N GLU A 223 15.83 -9.70 19.50
CA GLU A 223 17.12 -9.24 20.02
C GLU A 223 18.21 -10.33 20.02
N ARG A 224 17.88 -11.58 19.65
CA ARG A 224 18.89 -12.64 19.57
C ARG A 224 19.82 -12.43 18.38
N LYS A 225 21.08 -12.82 18.55
CA LYS A 225 22.13 -12.70 17.53
C LYS A 225 21.90 -13.56 16.28
N ASP A 226 21.02 -14.54 16.35
CA ASP A 226 20.61 -15.39 15.23
C ASP A 226 19.34 -14.89 14.52
N CYS A 227 18.70 -13.83 15.02
CA CYS A 227 17.48 -13.25 14.46
C CYS A 227 17.70 -11.88 13.77
N GLY A 228 18.93 -11.35 13.78
CA GLY A 228 19.31 -10.10 13.13
C GLY A 228 20.82 -10.00 12.84
N ARG A 229 21.20 -9.16 11.88
CA ARG A 229 22.60 -8.74 11.68
C ARG A 229 23.00 -7.62 12.63
#